data_AF-A0A2W5CRG7-F1
#
_entry.id   AF-A0A2W5CRG7-F1
#
_cell.length_a   1.000
_cell.length_b   1.000
_cell.length_c   1.000
_cell.angle_alpha   90.00
_cell.angle_beta   90.00
_cell.angle_gamma   90.00
#
_symmetry.space_group_name_H-M   'P 1'
#
loop_
_entity.id
_entity.type
_entity.pdbx_description
1 polymer ?
#
loop_
_entity_poly.entity_id
_entity_poly.type
_entity_poly.pdbx_seq_one_letter_code
_entity_poly.pdbx_strand_id
1 'polypeptide(L)'
;MAGASGRRTAFLFEHLLRSGQATVPGYASTTGKSSRLTPRPSCATRRSQLSAKMLLYRRASYRQPAPDCMIITTAKRADMSKSLVEFKRFLAMSATTMSEHEKKLANLILGRFDEIAAVGAAGGRRGKVLAKLIVDEGESTSPALEIAADEANANESEILRLTKVEVEHFRGFSEKHTFEFKTPYTFVYGPNGTGKSSLCEALEYGLLASIHEADSKRIPVSDYIRNATSRKSAKPVLYGDTVKEIGIQVKADPRSFEFCFIEKNRIDGFARVAANTPAAQQARLAALFGLEEFNTFATQFNENLDSYLDLAGKKGKDLADRAKGIAGHKAILEGLPEKAKAAETRGAALLAKYPECKGLEEIKAALIGPEGNGGKQKANNTEIGRLQNLKTVTDPGTDGILADADGLLRLIKEKAESEEFLNQFKDQLSLRDLYDAILGNRERFENKCPACSSELYRDGQLAVPVDPRRCEREERDGGNASY
;
A
#
# COMPACT_ATOMS: atom_id res chain seq x y z
N MET A 1 30.30 23.76 0.05
CA MET A 1 29.54 23.57 1.31
C MET A 1 28.09 23.89 0.97
N ALA A 2 27.24 22.95 0.55
CA ALA A 2 26.57 21.93 1.37
C ALA A 2 26.14 22.54 2.72
N GLY A 3 24.87 22.69 3.07
CA GLY A 3 23.60 22.31 2.47
C GLY A 3 22.46 22.77 3.40
N ALA A 4 21.21 22.59 2.97
CA ALA A 4 19.97 22.45 3.76
C ALA A 4 18.78 23.06 3.00
N SER A 5 18.32 22.39 1.93
CA SER A 5 17.02 22.64 1.31
C SER A 5 16.25 21.33 1.23
N GLY A 6 15.87 20.81 2.39
CA GLY A 6 14.96 19.68 2.53
C GLY A 6 13.86 20.08 3.51
N ARG A 7 12.60 19.92 3.10
CA ARG A 7 11.33 20.24 3.81
C ARG A 7 10.70 21.61 3.52
N ARG A 8 10.31 21.89 2.28
CA ARG A 8 9.18 22.81 1.97
C ARG A 8 8.55 22.49 0.61
N THR A 9 7.86 21.35 0.49
CA THR A 9 7.06 21.04 -0.71
C THR A 9 5.82 20.19 -0.42
N ALA A 10 5.31 20.25 0.81
CA ALA A 10 4.09 19.54 1.22
C ALA A 10 2.95 20.48 1.63
N PHE A 11 2.92 21.73 1.14
CA PHE A 11 1.95 22.74 1.62
C PHE A 11 1.11 23.43 0.53
N LEU A 12 1.18 23.02 -0.74
CA LEU A 12 0.55 23.76 -1.84
C LEU A 12 -0.82 23.24 -2.33
N PHE A 13 -1.34 22.13 -1.81
CA PHE A 13 -2.69 21.63 -2.20
C PHE A 13 -3.70 21.60 -1.04
N GLU A 14 -3.26 21.78 0.21
CA GLU A 14 -4.17 21.79 1.36
C GLU A 14 -4.87 23.15 1.56
N HIS A 15 -4.33 24.24 0.99
CA HIS A 15 -4.86 25.58 1.22
C HIS A 15 -6.10 25.93 0.37
N LEU A 16 -6.39 25.15 -0.68
CA LEU A 16 -7.56 25.32 -1.54
C LEU A 16 -8.84 24.63 -1.00
N LEU A 17 -8.73 23.83 0.07
CA LEU A 17 -9.85 23.06 0.64
C LEU A 17 -10.26 23.47 2.07
N ARG A 18 -9.64 24.50 2.65
CA ARG A 18 -9.83 24.87 4.08
C ARG A 18 -10.51 26.21 4.36
N SER A 19 -11.08 26.91 3.37
CA SER A 19 -11.92 28.09 3.63
C SER A 19 -13.38 27.69 3.81
N GLY A 20 -13.70 27.06 4.94
CA GLY A 20 -15.08 26.63 5.22
C GLY A 20 -15.26 25.78 6.46
N GLN A 21 -14.66 26.13 7.60
CA GLN A 21 -15.07 25.57 8.90
C GLN A 21 -15.10 26.65 9.97
N ALA A 22 -16.31 27.03 10.35
CA ALA A 22 -16.57 27.77 11.58
C ALA A 22 -16.34 26.83 12.78
N THR A 23 -15.55 27.32 13.72
CA THR A 23 -15.28 26.73 15.04
C THR A 23 -16.48 26.86 15.98
N VAL A 24 -16.88 25.77 16.64
CA VAL A 24 -17.55 25.77 17.95
C VAL A 24 -16.97 24.60 18.79
N PRO A 25 -16.71 24.76 20.11
CA PRO A 25 -15.71 23.98 20.82
C PRO A 25 -16.28 22.85 21.69
N GLY A 26 -15.39 21.87 21.96
CA GLY A 26 -15.31 21.13 23.22
C GLY A 26 -16.20 19.90 23.35
N TYR A 27 -15.59 18.72 23.51
CA TYR A 27 -15.77 17.84 24.66
C TYR A 27 -14.69 16.75 24.64
N ALA A 28 -13.91 16.69 25.71
CA ALA A 28 -13.01 15.61 26.01
C ALA A 28 -13.78 14.47 26.70
N SER A 29 -13.51 13.22 26.34
CA SER A 29 -13.60 12.12 27.29
C SER A 29 -12.68 10.96 26.91
N THR A 30 -12.11 10.42 27.97
CA THR A 30 -11.03 9.45 28.08
C THR A 30 -11.52 8.00 28.08
N THR A 31 -10.54 7.09 27.93
CA THR A 31 -10.46 5.71 28.49
C THR A 31 -11.29 4.59 27.86
N GLY A 32 -10.63 3.42 27.69
CA GLY A 32 -11.31 2.13 27.78
C GLY A 32 -10.73 1.00 26.90
N LYS A 33 -9.61 0.41 27.31
CA LYS A 33 -9.21 -0.95 26.90
C LYS A 33 -10.30 -1.95 27.30
N SER A 34 -10.68 -2.88 26.42
CA SER A 34 -10.91 -4.26 26.83
C SER A 34 -10.97 -5.22 25.63
N SER A 35 -10.07 -6.18 25.68
CA SER A 35 -10.04 -7.46 24.98
C SER A 35 -11.31 -8.30 25.19
N ARG A 36 -11.74 -9.06 24.17
CA ARG A 36 -11.83 -10.55 24.20
C ARG A 36 -12.46 -11.15 22.93
N LEU A 37 -11.71 -12.10 22.39
CA LEU A 37 -12.11 -13.45 21.96
C LEU A 37 -13.24 -13.61 20.93
N THR A 38 -12.77 -14.00 19.73
CA THR A 38 -13.46 -14.81 18.72
C THR A 38 -13.98 -16.15 19.29
N PRO A 39 -14.92 -16.82 18.59
CA PRO A 39 -14.46 -17.90 17.71
C PRO A 39 -15.12 -17.92 16.32
N ARG A 40 -14.33 -18.29 15.31
CA ARG A 40 -14.74 -18.76 13.99
C ARG A 40 -15.25 -20.21 14.07
N PRO A 41 -16.15 -20.67 13.17
CA PRO A 41 -16.29 -22.07 12.86
C PRO A 41 -15.46 -22.49 11.63
N SER A 42 -14.77 -23.60 11.85
CA SER A 42 -14.35 -24.71 10.99
C SER A 42 -14.41 -24.62 9.45
N CYS A 43 -13.28 -25.00 8.86
CA CYS A 43 -13.17 -25.66 7.56
C CYS A 43 -12.68 -27.10 7.82
N ALA A 44 -13.30 -28.11 7.21
CA ALA A 44 -12.62 -29.21 6.50
C ALA A 44 -13.53 -30.42 6.19
N THR A 45 -13.49 -30.83 4.90
CA THR A 45 -13.55 -32.22 4.37
C THR A 45 -14.86 -33.03 4.50
N ARG A 46 -15.33 -33.85 3.53
CA ARG A 46 -14.69 -34.57 2.42
C ARG A 46 -15.76 -35.17 1.48
N ARG A 47 -15.34 -35.44 0.23
CA ARG A 47 -15.71 -36.58 -0.67
C ARG A 47 -17.05 -36.62 -1.44
N SER A 48 -16.89 -36.44 -2.76
CA SER A 48 -17.26 -37.35 -3.87
C SER A 48 -18.64 -38.03 -3.91
N GLN A 49 -19.37 -37.85 -5.01
CA GLN A 49 -19.70 -38.88 -6.01
C GLN A 49 -20.60 -38.33 -7.16
N LEU A 50 -20.25 -38.75 -8.38
CA LEU A 50 -21.03 -39.05 -9.60
C LEU A 50 -22.26 -38.22 -10.06
N SER A 51 -22.26 -37.93 -11.38
CA SER A 51 -23.38 -38.04 -12.37
C SER A 51 -23.39 -36.83 -13.34
N ALA A 52 -22.77 -36.90 -14.52
CA ALA A 52 -23.33 -37.38 -15.80
C ALA A 52 -24.52 -36.57 -16.38
N LYS A 53 -24.27 -35.94 -17.55
CA LYS A 53 -25.15 -35.53 -18.68
C LYS A 53 -24.53 -34.30 -19.35
N MET A 54 -23.75 -34.38 -20.44
CA MET A 54 -24.08 -34.76 -21.81
C MET A 54 -25.22 -33.92 -22.43
N LEU A 55 -24.86 -32.88 -23.19
CA LEU A 55 -25.64 -32.39 -24.32
C LEU A 55 -24.72 -31.72 -25.35
N LEU A 56 -24.44 -32.49 -26.40
CA LEU A 56 -23.90 -32.08 -27.71
C LEU A 56 -25.07 -31.58 -28.57
N TYR A 57 -24.91 -30.45 -29.28
CA TYR A 57 -25.50 -30.19 -30.61
C TYR A 57 -24.81 -28.93 -31.19
N ARG A 58 -23.84 -29.03 -32.12
CA ARG A 58 -23.87 -29.25 -33.59
C ARG A 58 -23.76 -27.93 -34.40
N ARG A 59 -22.53 -27.71 -34.90
CA ARG A 59 -22.06 -27.04 -36.14
C ARG A 59 -23.07 -26.25 -37.01
N ALA A 60 -22.65 -25.06 -37.43
CA ALA A 60 -22.60 -24.68 -38.86
C ALA A 60 -21.53 -23.59 -39.12
N SER A 61 -20.64 -23.89 -40.07
CA SER A 61 -19.62 -22.99 -40.63
C SER A 61 -20.23 -22.06 -41.67
N TYR A 62 -19.82 -20.79 -41.72
CA TYR A 62 -19.65 -20.03 -42.96
C TYR A 62 -18.57 -18.95 -42.76
N ARG A 63 -17.77 -18.71 -43.80
CA ARG A 63 -16.55 -17.89 -43.83
C ARG A 63 -16.82 -16.63 -44.69
N GLN A 64 -16.26 -15.50 -44.24
CA GLN A 64 -15.98 -14.21 -44.94
C GLN A 64 -17.12 -13.20 -45.19
N PRO A 65 -16.82 -11.89 -45.37
CA PRO A 65 -15.61 -11.10 -45.07
C PRO A 65 -15.86 -9.87 -44.15
N ALA A 66 -14.79 -9.20 -43.73
CA ALA A 66 -14.83 -7.94 -42.99
C ALA A 66 -15.51 -6.82 -43.79
N PRO A 67 -16.31 -5.94 -43.15
CA PRO A 67 -16.51 -4.59 -43.64
C PRO A 67 -15.53 -3.65 -42.92
N ASP A 68 -14.78 -2.90 -43.72
CA ASP A 68 -14.17 -1.65 -43.30
C ASP A 68 -15.25 -0.74 -42.70
N CYS A 69 -15.38 -0.77 -41.38
CA CYS A 69 -16.18 0.20 -40.66
C CYS A 69 -15.23 1.29 -40.18
N MET A 70 -14.96 2.25 -41.07
CA MET A 70 -14.60 3.60 -40.64
C MET A 70 -15.71 4.08 -39.71
N ILE A 71 -15.50 3.95 -38.40
CA ILE A 71 -16.24 4.72 -37.41
C ILE A 71 -15.70 6.14 -37.54
N ILE A 72 -16.23 6.87 -38.51
CA ILE A 72 -16.28 8.32 -38.44
C ILE A 72 -17.31 8.57 -37.34
N THR A 73 -16.85 8.66 -36.09
CA THR A 73 -17.58 9.37 -35.05
C THR A 73 -17.70 10.79 -35.58
N THR A 74 -18.82 11.08 -36.23
CA THR A 74 -19.26 12.46 -36.49
C THR A 74 -19.43 13.08 -35.11
N ALA A 75 -18.35 13.71 -34.66
CA ALA A 75 -18.31 14.53 -33.48
C ALA A 75 -19.50 15.47 -33.54
N LYS A 76 -20.28 15.43 -32.46
CA LYS A 76 -21.39 16.31 -32.15
C LYS A 76 -20.82 17.73 -32.01
N ARG A 77 -20.47 18.36 -33.14
CA ARG A 77 -20.07 19.76 -33.27
C ARG A 77 -21.36 20.58 -33.24
N ALA A 78 -21.80 20.96 -32.04
CA ALA A 78 -22.65 22.12 -31.75
C ALA A 78 -23.22 21.97 -30.34
N ASP A 79 -22.37 21.96 -29.33
CA ASP A 79 -22.80 22.39 -28.01
C ASP A 79 -21.57 23.06 -27.40
N MET A 80 -21.64 24.37 -27.18
CA MET A 80 -20.66 25.04 -26.32
C MET A 80 -20.79 24.33 -24.98
N SER A 81 -19.88 23.39 -24.68
CA SER A 81 -20.09 22.47 -23.56
C SER A 81 -20.38 23.30 -22.33
N LYS A 82 -21.47 23.00 -21.63
CA LYS A 82 -21.87 23.67 -20.39
C LYS A 82 -20.69 23.86 -19.43
N SER A 83 -19.79 22.87 -19.43
CA SER A 83 -18.51 22.89 -18.73
C SER A 83 -17.57 24.02 -19.14
N LEU A 84 -17.45 24.38 -20.43
CA LEU A 84 -16.65 25.50 -20.90
C LEU A 84 -17.18 26.84 -20.40
N VAL A 85 -18.50 27.03 -20.41
CA VAL A 85 -19.14 28.27 -19.93
C VAL A 85 -18.91 28.43 -18.43
N GLU A 86 -19.15 27.38 -17.65
CA GLU A 86 -18.89 27.40 -16.21
C GLU A 86 -17.39 27.55 -15.90
N PHE A 87 -16.50 27.01 -16.74
CA PHE A 87 -15.07 27.23 -16.61
C PHE A 87 -14.70 28.70 -16.86
N LYS A 88 -15.24 29.35 -17.89
CA LYS A 88 -15.08 30.79 -18.12
C LYS A 88 -15.59 31.61 -16.92
N ARG A 89 -16.75 31.25 -16.36
CA ARG A 89 -17.33 31.90 -15.18
C ARG A 89 -16.44 31.76 -13.95
N PHE A 90 -15.93 30.56 -13.71
CA PHE A 90 -14.96 30.27 -12.65
C PHE A 90 -13.71 31.15 -12.81
N LEU A 91 -13.15 31.24 -14.02
CA LEU A 91 -11.98 32.07 -14.29
C LEU A 91 -12.27 33.55 -14.08
N ALA A 92 -13.46 34.03 -14.44
CA ALA A 92 -13.85 35.43 -14.23
C ALA A 92 -13.92 35.78 -12.73
N MET A 93 -14.43 34.86 -11.92
CA MET A 93 -14.53 35.03 -10.46
C MET A 93 -13.17 34.89 -9.74
N SER A 94 -12.26 34.08 -10.27
CA SER A 94 -10.96 33.76 -9.65
C SER A 94 -9.78 34.56 -10.22
N ALA A 95 -9.97 35.32 -11.31
CA ALA A 95 -8.88 36.05 -11.98
C ALA A 95 -8.06 36.98 -11.07
N THR A 96 -8.66 37.52 -10.01
CA THR A 96 -7.99 38.42 -9.05
C THR A 96 -7.11 37.68 -8.04
N THR A 97 -7.39 36.41 -7.76
CA THR A 97 -6.65 35.60 -6.78
C THR A 97 -5.58 34.72 -7.43
N MET A 98 -5.62 34.55 -8.75
CA MET A 98 -4.68 33.73 -9.52
C MET A 98 -3.34 34.43 -9.77
N SER A 99 -2.25 33.67 -9.60
CA SER A 99 -0.89 34.01 -10.00
C SER A 99 -0.73 34.07 -11.53
N GLU A 100 0.38 34.64 -11.99
CA GLU A 100 0.70 34.73 -13.41
C GLU A 100 0.74 33.35 -14.09
N HIS A 101 1.34 32.35 -13.43
CA HIS A 101 1.44 30.99 -13.95
C HIS A 101 0.09 30.29 -14.01
N GLU A 102 -0.77 30.50 -13.01
CA GLU A 102 -2.13 29.96 -13.03
C GLU A 102 -2.96 30.59 -14.16
N LYS A 103 -2.78 31.88 -14.44
CA LYS A 103 -3.44 32.56 -15.57
C LYS A 103 -2.97 31.99 -16.92
N LYS A 104 -1.67 31.77 -17.09
CA LYS A 104 -1.13 31.11 -18.29
C LYS A 104 -1.71 29.69 -18.46
N LEU A 105 -1.76 28.93 -17.38
CA LEU A 105 -2.33 27.59 -17.39
C LEU A 105 -3.82 27.60 -17.74
N ALA A 106 -4.58 28.54 -17.17
CA ALA A 106 -5.99 28.72 -17.50
C ALA A 106 -6.20 29.08 -18.98
N ASN A 107 -5.35 29.95 -19.55
CA ASN A 107 -5.39 30.27 -20.98
C ASN A 107 -5.08 29.06 -21.86
N LEU A 108 -4.09 28.23 -21.50
CA LEU A 108 -3.81 26.97 -22.20
C LEU A 108 -5.02 26.03 -22.18
N ILE A 109 -5.68 25.91 -21.01
CA ILE A 109 -6.87 25.07 -20.87
C ILE A 109 -8.04 25.64 -21.68
N LEU A 110 -8.26 26.96 -21.67
CA LEU A 110 -9.29 27.60 -22.48
C LEU A 110 -9.07 27.41 -23.98
N GLY A 111 -7.84 27.59 -24.46
CA GLY A 111 -7.50 27.47 -25.88
C GLY A 111 -7.66 26.06 -26.44
N ARG A 112 -7.55 25.02 -25.59
CA ARG A 112 -7.67 23.61 -25.96
C ARG A 112 -8.71 22.86 -25.12
N PHE A 113 -9.78 23.54 -24.72
CA PHE A 113 -10.73 22.99 -23.73
C PHE A 113 -11.34 21.68 -24.18
N ASP A 114 -11.83 21.60 -25.41
CA ASP A 114 -12.49 20.40 -25.94
C ASP A 114 -11.55 19.19 -25.98
N GLU A 115 -10.27 19.41 -26.31
CA GLU A 115 -9.25 18.34 -26.32
C GLU A 115 -9.00 17.79 -24.91
N ILE A 116 -8.91 18.68 -23.92
CA ILE A 116 -8.68 18.32 -22.52
C ILE A 116 -9.92 17.66 -21.91
N ALA A 117 -11.11 18.20 -22.21
CA ALA A 117 -12.39 17.70 -21.71
C ALA A 117 -12.73 16.31 -22.28
N ALA A 118 -12.39 16.05 -23.55
CA ALA A 118 -12.59 14.75 -24.19
C ALA A 118 -11.76 13.62 -23.54
N VAL A 119 -10.68 13.97 -22.84
CA VAL A 119 -9.76 13.01 -22.24
C VAL A 119 -9.97 12.97 -20.73
N GLY A 120 -10.27 11.78 -20.19
CA GLY A 120 -10.39 11.59 -18.73
C GLY A 120 -9.04 11.45 -18.00
N ALA A 121 -9.10 11.31 -16.67
CA ALA A 121 -7.92 11.11 -15.81
C ALA A 121 -7.27 9.71 -15.93
N ALA A 122 -7.97 8.73 -16.53
CA ALA A 122 -7.55 7.34 -16.55
C ALA A 122 -6.16 7.15 -17.19
N GLY A 123 -5.22 6.58 -16.45
CA GLY A 123 -3.83 6.40 -16.90
C GLY A 123 -3.04 7.71 -17.06
N GLY A 124 -3.48 8.79 -16.40
CA GLY A 124 -2.84 10.10 -16.45
C GLY A 124 -2.97 10.81 -17.79
N ARG A 125 -3.94 10.40 -18.63
CA ARG A 125 -4.06 10.89 -20.01
C ARG A 125 -4.26 12.41 -20.07
N ARG A 126 -5.17 12.96 -19.25
CA ARG A 126 -5.36 14.41 -19.17
C ARG A 126 -4.09 15.14 -18.74
N GLY A 127 -3.38 14.65 -17.72
CA GLY A 127 -2.10 15.20 -17.29
C GLY A 127 -1.02 15.18 -18.38
N LYS A 128 -0.97 14.14 -19.22
CA LYS A 128 -0.04 14.07 -20.36
C LYS A 128 -0.36 15.09 -21.45
N VAL A 129 -1.64 15.27 -21.79
CA VAL A 129 -2.08 16.29 -22.75
C VAL A 129 -1.72 17.68 -22.22
N LEU A 130 -2.04 17.97 -20.97
CA LEU A 130 -1.75 19.25 -20.35
C LEU A 130 -0.23 19.51 -20.24
N ALA A 131 0.56 18.50 -19.84
CA ALA A 131 2.01 18.62 -19.78
C ALA A 131 2.62 18.91 -21.16
N LYS A 132 2.10 18.27 -22.22
CA LYS A 132 2.52 18.57 -23.58
C LYS A 132 2.22 20.02 -23.97
N LEU A 133 1.01 20.51 -23.69
CA LEU A 133 0.63 21.91 -23.95
C LEU A 133 1.50 22.91 -23.19
N ILE A 134 1.83 22.61 -21.93
CA ILE A 134 2.74 23.44 -21.13
C ILE A 134 4.13 23.53 -21.78
N VAL A 135 4.66 22.40 -22.27
CA VAL A 135 5.99 22.37 -22.91
C VAL A 135 5.97 23.06 -24.28
N ASP A 136 4.94 22.86 -25.08
CA ASP A 136 4.87 23.35 -26.45
C ASP A 136 4.51 24.84 -26.53
N GLU A 137 3.56 25.31 -25.71
CA GLU A 137 2.94 26.64 -25.83
C GLU A 137 3.08 27.51 -24.56
N GLY A 138 3.61 26.97 -23.45
CA GLY A 138 3.58 27.61 -22.13
C GLY A 138 4.39 28.91 -22.00
N GLU A 139 5.54 29.02 -22.67
CA GLU A 139 6.33 30.27 -22.67
C GLU A 139 5.70 31.37 -23.53
N SER A 140 5.10 30.99 -24.66
CA SER A 140 4.43 31.92 -25.57
C SER A 140 3.05 32.37 -25.09
N THR A 141 2.48 31.70 -24.08
CA THR A 141 1.13 32.01 -23.59
C THR A 141 1.14 33.26 -22.73
N SER A 142 0.31 34.23 -23.10
CA SER A 142 0.11 35.46 -22.33
C SER A 142 -0.59 35.17 -21.00
N PRO A 143 -0.24 35.85 -19.90
CA PRO A 143 -0.98 35.79 -18.65
C PRO A 143 -2.26 36.65 -18.66
N ALA A 144 -2.51 37.42 -19.72
CA ALA A 144 -3.76 38.17 -19.86
C ALA A 144 -4.91 37.19 -20.15
N LEU A 145 -5.81 37.01 -19.18
CA LEU A 145 -7.02 36.22 -19.36
C LEU A 145 -8.01 37.02 -20.22
N GLU A 146 -8.03 36.77 -21.52
CA GLU A 146 -9.08 37.24 -22.40
C GLU A 146 -10.30 36.33 -22.26
N ILE A 147 -10.97 36.44 -21.11
CA ILE A 147 -12.30 35.86 -20.95
C ILE A 147 -13.20 36.78 -21.76
N ALA A 148 -13.43 36.43 -23.03
CA ALA A 148 -14.59 36.93 -23.75
C ALA A 148 -15.77 36.58 -22.84
N ALA A 149 -16.27 37.60 -22.12
CA ALA A 149 -17.58 37.52 -21.52
C ALA A 149 -18.45 37.04 -22.66
N ASP A 150 -19.05 35.85 -22.53
CA ASP A 150 -20.09 35.49 -23.46
C ASP A 150 -21.05 36.68 -23.39
N GLU A 151 -21.22 37.38 -24.52
CA GLU A 151 -22.14 38.51 -24.71
C GLU A 151 -23.60 38.03 -24.60
N ALA A 152 -23.89 37.24 -23.58
CA ALA A 152 -25.22 36.90 -23.10
C ALA A 152 -25.52 37.62 -21.77
N ASN A 153 -24.58 38.41 -21.23
CA ASN A 153 -24.85 39.39 -20.17
C ASN A 153 -25.27 40.76 -20.74
N ALA A 154 -26.09 40.73 -21.78
CA ALA A 154 -26.85 41.88 -22.26
C ALA A 154 -28.30 41.47 -22.50
N ASN A 155 -28.96 40.87 -21.51
CA ASN A 155 -30.41 40.85 -21.50
C ASN A 155 -30.90 41.63 -20.28
N GLU A 156 -31.46 42.80 -20.58
CA GLU A 156 -32.26 43.64 -19.69
C GLU A 156 -33.58 42.96 -19.24
N SER A 157 -33.61 41.64 -19.10
CA SER A 157 -34.85 40.91 -18.87
C SER A 157 -34.61 39.55 -18.22
N GLU A 158 -34.02 39.53 -17.03
CA GLU A 158 -34.20 38.39 -16.13
C GLU A 158 -35.71 38.26 -15.88
N ILE A 159 -36.32 37.16 -16.34
CA ILE A 159 -37.73 36.88 -16.10
C ILE A 159 -37.90 36.69 -14.59
N LEU A 160 -38.57 37.63 -13.93
CA LEU A 160 -38.78 37.60 -12.49
C LEU A 160 -39.88 36.61 -12.11
N ARG A 161 -40.91 36.49 -12.96
CA ARG A 161 -42.09 35.67 -12.68
C ARG A 161 -42.74 35.19 -13.97
N LEU A 162 -43.11 33.91 -14.03
CA LEU A 162 -44.01 33.41 -15.06
C LEU A 162 -45.43 33.86 -14.77
N THR A 163 -46.12 34.40 -15.77
CA THR A 163 -47.52 34.85 -15.67
C THR A 163 -48.48 33.86 -16.25
N LYS A 164 -48.10 33.19 -17.34
CA LYS A 164 -49.01 32.30 -18.07
C LYS A 164 -48.25 31.27 -18.89
N VAL A 165 -48.83 30.08 -19.04
CA VAL A 165 -48.42 29.09 -20.03
C VAL A 165 -49.62 28.67 -20.88
N GLU A 166 -49.43 28.65 -22.19
CA GLU A 166 -50.35 28.10 -23.17
C GLU A 166 -49.81 26.78 -23.70
N VAL A 167 -50.65 25.74 -23.68
CA VAL A 167 -50.33 24.39 -24.14
C VAL A 167 -51.42 23.92 -25.08
N GLU A 168 -51.02 23.38 -26.23
CA GLU A 168 -51.92 22.82 -27.23
C GLU A 168 -51.20 21.63 -27.90
N HIS A 169 -51.92 20.55 -28.20
CA HIS A 169 -51.36 19.35 -28.84
C HIS A 169 -50.02 18.87 -28.21
N PHE A 170 -49.93 18.91 -26.87
CA PHE A 170 -48.72 18.59 -26.11
C PHE A 170 -49.01 17.49 -25.11
N ARG A 171 -48.40 16.31 -25.27
CA ARG A 171 -48.53 15.15 -24.35
C ARG A 171 -50.01 14.84 -24.07
N GLY A 172 -50.49 15.03 -22.84
CA GLY A 172 -51.89 14.80 -22.45
C GLY A 172 -52.89 15.87 -22.92
N PHE A 173 -52.42 17.03 -23.39
CA PHE A 173 -53.28 18.16 -23.78
C PHE A 173 -53.57 18.13 -25.28
N SER A 174 -54.80 17.76 -25.63
CA SER A 174 -55.25 17.71 -27.03
C SER A 174 -55.78 19.05 -27.52
N GLU A 175 -56.45 19.81 -26.65
CA GLU A 175 -57.01 21.13 -26.94
C GLU A 175 -56.11 22.23 -26.36
N LYS A 176 -56.38 23.49 -26.76
CA LYS A 176 -55.68 24.65 -26.22
C LYS A 176 -56.10 24.88 -24.77
N HIS A 177 -55.14 24.77 -23.85
CA HIS A 177 -55.30 25.12 -22.45
C HIS A 177 -54.39 26.29 -22.09
N THR A 178 -54.90 27.17 -21.24
CA THR A 178 -54.18 28.30 -20.68
C THR A 178 -54.14 28.17 -19.16
N PHE A 179 -52.96 28.22 -18.57
CA PHE A 179 -52.76 28.23 -17.13
C PHE A 179 -52.14 29.57 -16.72
N GLU A 180 -52.79 30.29 -15.80
CA GLU A 180 -52.34 31.59 -15.29
C GLU A 180 -51.75 31.45 -13.89
N PHE A 181 -50.58 32.07 -13.68
CA PHE A 181 -49.84 32.06 -12.41
C PHE A 181 -49.95 33.43 -11.73
N LYS A 182 -51.05 33.64 -11.00
CA LYS A 182 -51.34 34.94 -10.35
C LYS A 182 -50.59 35.12 -9.04
N THR A 183 -50.35 34.02 -8.33
CA THR A 183 -49.76 33.99 -6.99
C THR A 183 -48.33 33.46 -7.02
N PRO A 184 -47.47 33.81 -6.05
CA PRO A 184 -46.11 33.28 -5.96
C PRO A 184 -46.04 31.76 -5.88
N TYR A 185 -47.09 31.14 -5.31
CA TYR A 185 -47.22 29.68 -5.20
C TYR A 185 -48.46 29.23 -5.97
N THR A 186 -48.29 28.26 -6.85
CA THR A 186 -49.38 27.61 -7.58
C THR A 186 -49.31 26.11 -7.32
N PHE A 187 -50.36 25.55 -6.74
CA PHE A 187 -50.45 24.13 -6.45
C PHE A 187 -51.23 23.41 -7.55
N VAL A 188 -50.60 22.47 -8.23
CA VAL A 188 -51.22 21.65 -9.26
C VAL A 188 -51.51 20.27 -8.68
N TYR A 189 -52.78 19.90 -8.55
CA TYR A 189 -53.22 18.61 -8.02
C TYR A 189 -54.34 18.01 -8.88
N GLY A 190 -54.58 16.71 -8.71
CA GLY A 190 -55.58 15.97 -9.49
C GLY A 190 -55.25 14.47 -9.58
N PRO A 191 -56.19 13.62 -10.04
CA PRO A 191 -56.00 12.18 -10.20
C PRO A 191 -54.82 11.80 -11.10
N ASN A 192 -54.35 10.55 -11.02
CA ASN A 192 -53.31 10.06 -11.92
C ASN A 192 -53.80 10.08 -13.38
N GLY A 193 -52.93 10.50 -14.31
CA GLY A 193 -53.26 10.60 -15.72
C GLY A 193 -53.91 11.89 -16.19
N THR A 194 -54.24 12.84 -15.31
CA THR A 194 -54.91 14.11 -15.69
C THR A 194 -53.98 15.19 -16.27
N GLY A 195 -52.80 14.82 -16.75
CA GLY A 195 -51.87 15.75 -17.40
C GLY A 195 -51.02 16.63 -16.47
N LYS A 196 -50.99 16.37 -15.15
CA LYS A 196 -50.12 17.11 -14.21
C LYS A 196 -48.64 17.06 -14.62
N SER A 197 -48.12 15.87 -14.89
CA SER A 197 -46.75 15.69 -15.38
C SER A 197 -46.56 16.37 -16.73
N SER A 198 -47.57 16.30 -17.62
CA SER A 198 -47.54 16.99 -18.92
C SER A 198 -47.45 18.51 -18.79
N LEU A 199 -48.04 19.10 -17.75
CA LEU A 199 -47.92 20.54 -17.49
C LEU A 199 -46.49 20.88 -17.04
N CYS A 200 -45.90 20.09 -16.14
CA CYS A 200 -44.51 20.27 -15.73
C CYS A 200 -43.54 20.12 -16.91
N GLU A 201 -43.72 19.10 -17.75
CA GLU A 201 -42.93 18.88 -18.97
C GLU A 201 -43.12 20.01 -20.00
N ALA A 202 -44.29 20.64 -20.05
CA ALA A 202 -44.53 21.80 -20.92
C ALA A 202 -43.78 23.04 -20.42
N LEU A 203 -43.77 23.26 -19.11
CA LEU A 203 -42.95 24.31 -18.50
C LEU A 203 -41.47 24.05 -18.77
N GLU A 204 -41.00 22.83 -18.55
CA GLU A 204 -39.62 22.40 -18.78
C GLU A 204 -39.22 22.61 -20.24
N TYR A 205 -40.02 22.11 -21.18
CA TYR A 205 -39.71 22.24 -22.59
C TYR A 205 -39.74 23.68 -23.09
N GLY A 206 -40.67 24.50 -22.59
CA GLY A 206 -40.75 25.89 -23.03
C GLY A 206 -39.65 26.79 -22.44
N LEU A 207 -39.07 26.42 -21.30
CA LEU A 207 -37.93 27.13 -20.71
C LEU A 207 -36.57 26.58 -21.16
N LEU A 208 -36.44 25.27 -21.35
CA LEU A 208 -35.16 24.61 -21.64
C LEU A 208 -35.01 24.11 -23.08
N ALA A 209 -36.10 24.06 -23.86
CA ALA A 209 -36.13 23.39 -25.17
C ALA A 209 -35.72 21.90 -25.16
N SER A 210 -35.56 21.31 -23.96
CA SER A 210 -35.32 19.89 -23.70
C SER A 210 -36.28 19.40 -22.61
N ILE A 211 -36.38 18.08 -22.45
CA ILE A 211 -37.14 17.44 -21.38
C ILE A 211 -36.28 16.33 -20.82
N HIS A 212 -35.96 16.39 -19.54
CA HIS A 212 -35.03 15.48 -18.87
C HIS A 212 -35.48 14.01 -18.98
N GLU A 213 -36.77 13.73 -18.89
CA GLU A 213 -37.31 12.37 -19.05
C GLU A 213 -37.21 11.85 -20.50
N ALA A 214 -37.30 12.75 -21.50
CA ALA A 214 -37.10 12.38 -22.91
C ALA A 214 -35.64 12.01 -23.18
N ASP A 215 -34.70 12.81 -22.68
CA ASP A 215 -33.27 12.58 -22.80
C ASP A 215 -32.85 11.28 -22.08
N SER A 216 -33.37 11.05 -20.88
CA SER A 216 -33.15 9.83 -20.10
C SER A 216 -33.61 8.57 -20.85
N LYS A 217 -34.74 8.65 -21.56
CA LYS A 217 -35.29 7.54 -22.36
C LYS A 217 -34.71 7.48 -23.78
N ARG A 218 -33.82 8.41 -24.16
CA ARG A 218 -33.26 8.56 -25.52
C ARG A 218 -34.33 8.66 -26.60
N ILE A 219 -35.44 9.33 -26.29
CA ILE A 219 -36.53 9.58 -27.23
C ILE A 219 -36.37 11.01 -27.77
N PRO A 220 -36.36 11.24 -29.09
CA PRO A 220 -36.35 12.59 -29.64
C PRO A 220 -37.48 13.43 -29.05
N VAL A 221 -37.17 14.66 -28.61
CA VAL A 221 -38.17 15.51 -27.93
C VAL A 221 -39.40 15.75 -28.80
N SER A 222 -39.25 15.86 -30.13
CA SER A 222 -40.35 15.96 -31.10
C SER A 222 -41.34 14.80 -31.02
N ASP A 223 -40.84 13.59 -30.81
CA ASP A 223 -41.66 12.39 -30.66
C ASP A 223 -42.23 12.29 -29.25
N TYR A 224 -41.45 12.70 -28.25
CA TYR A 224 -41.83 12.65 -26.85
C TYR A 224 -43.03 13.55 -26.53
N ILE A 225 -43.05 14.78 -27.07
CA ILE A 225 -44.10 15.78 -26.83
C ILE A 225 -45.39 15.50 -27.62
N ARG A 226 -45.35 14.57 -28.56
CA ARG A 226 -46.46 14.27 -29.46
C ARG A 226 -47.68 13.82 -28.65
N ASN A 227 -48.81 14.50 -28.86
CA ASN A 227 -50.05 14.14 -28.20
C ASN A 227 -50.60 12.81 -28.75
N ALA A 228 -51.05 11.95 -27.84
CA ALA A 228 -51.47 10.59 -28.17
C ALA A 228 -52.71 10.54 -29.07
N THR A 229 -53.65 11.47 -28.87
CA THR A 229 -54.96 11.49 -29.55
C THR A 229 -54.89 12.21 -30.89
N SER A 230 -54.41 13.46 -30.89
CA SER A 230 -54.34 14.33 -32.08
C SER A 230 -53.18 14.00 -33.01
N ARG A 231 -52.17 13.22 -32.54
CA ARG A 231 -50.94 12.87 -33.27
C ARG A 231 -50.15 14.08 -33.76
N LYS A 232 -50.46 15.27 -33.24
CA LYS A 232 -49.77 16.54 -33.46
C LYS A 232 -48.83 16.84 -32.27
N SER A 233 -47.93 17.77 -32.49
CA SER A 233 -47.00 18.30 -31.50
C SER A 233 -46.93 19.82 -31.68
N ALA A 234 -47.30 20.59 -30.67
CA ALA A 234 -47.06 22.03 -30.65
C ALA A 234 -46.19 22.42 -29.46
N LYS A 235 -45.38 23.47 -29.64
CA LYS A 235 -44.52 23.98 -28.58
C LYS A 235 -45.37 24.80 -27.59
N PRO A 236 -45.19 24.62 -26.28
CA PRO A 236 -45.83 25.46 -25.28
C PRO A 236 -45.30 26.89 -25.40
N VAL A 237 -46.16 27.85 -25.11
CA VAL A 237 -45.81 29.28 -25.11
C VAL A 237 -45.90 29.79 -23.69
N LEU A 238 -44.78 30.28 -23.15
CA LEU A 238 -44.72 30.86 -21.82
C LEU A 238 -44.67 32.38 -21.91
N TYR A 239 -45.29 33.02 -20.92
CA TYR A 239 -45.26 34.45 -20.71
C TYR A 239 -44.74 34.74 -19.31
N GLY A 240 -44.00 35.83 -19.17
CA GLY A 240 -43.42 36.26 -17.91
C GLY A 240 -43.23 37.76 -17.82
N ASP A 241 -42.96 38.22 -16.62
CA ASP A 241 -42.70 39.63 -16.30
C ASP A 241 -41.20 39.83 -16.07
N THR A 242 -40.70 40.98 -16.52
CA THR A 242 -39.35 41.47 -16.28
C THR A 242 -39.41 42.72 -15.41
N VAL A 243 -38.25 43.29 -15.08
CA VAL A 243 -38.18 44.59 -14.39
C VAL A 243 -38.85 45.71 -15.21
N LYS A 244 -38.83 45.63 -16.55
CA LYS A 244 -39.26 46.72 -17.45
C LYS A 244 -40.59 46.46 -18.15
N GLU A 245 -40.90 45.20 -18.47
CA GLU A 245 -42.03 44.79 -19.30
C GLU A 245 -42.83 43.66 -18.65
N ILE A 246 -44.16 43.73 -18.77
CA ILE A 246 -45.12 42.75 -18.23
C ILE A 246 -45.64 41.88 -19.38
N GLY A 247 -45.73 40.57 -19.16
CA GLY A 247 -46.35 39.64 -20.11
C GLY A 247 -45.57 39.40 -21.40
N ILE A 248 -44.23 39.45 -21.35
CA ILE A 248 -43.39 39.14 -22.50
C ILE A 248 -43.35 37.63 -22.75
N GLN A 249 -43.27 37.24 -24.03
CA GLN A 249 -43.09 35.84 -24.38
C GLN A 249 -41.68 35.38 -23.95
N VAL A 250 -41.62 34.36 -23.10
CA VAL A 250 -40.38 33.80 -22.61
C VAL A 250 -39.78 32.91 -23.70
N LYS A 251 -38.54 33.19 -24.07
CA LYS A 251 -37.76 32.33 -24.97
C LYS A 251 -37.08 31.24 -24.16
N ALA A 252 -37.01 30.05 -24.74
CA ALA A 252 -36.25 28.96 -24.14
C ALA A 252 -34.77 29.36 -24.03
N ASP A 253 -34.24 29.29 -22.82
CA ASP A 253 -32.83 29.50 -22.51
C ASP A 253 -32.43 28.49 -21.42
N PRO A 254 -31.82 27.35 -21.81
CA PRO A 254 -31.33 26.37 -20.86
C PRO A 254 -30.41 26.99 -19.81
N ARG A 255 -29.59 27.97 -20.18
CA ARG A 255 -28.56 28.52 -19.29
C ARG A 255 -29.17 29.30 -18.12
N SER A 256 -30.23 30.06 -18.41
CA SER A 256 -30.89 30.88 -17.40
C SER A 256 -31.90 30.08 -16.57
N PHE A 257 -32.57 29.09 -17.16
CA PHE A 257 -33.73 28.44 -16.54
C PHE A 257 -33.51 27.02 -16.02
N GLU A 258 -32.35 26.39 -16.28
CA GLU A 258 -32.10 25.01 -15.85
C GLU A 258 -32.25 24.81 -14.33
N PHE A 259 -31.93 25.84 -13.56
CA PHE A 259 -32.07 25.84 -12.11
C PHE A 259 -33.49 26.02 -11.60
N CYS A 260 -34.44 26.39 -12.47
CA CYS A 260 -35.84 26.57 -12.10
C CYS A 260 -36.58 25.24 -11.89
N PHE A 261 -36.00 24.12 -12.35
CA PHE A 261 -36.61 22.79 -12.25
C PHE A 261 -35.90 21.93 -11.21
N ILE A 262 -36.54 21.77 -10.06
CA ILE A 262 -36.02 20.93 -8.97
C ILE A 262 -36.90 19.69 -8.84
N GLU A 263 -36.39 18.54 -9.29
CA GLU A 263 -37.07 17.25 -9.14
C GLU A 263 -36.99 16.74 -7.69
N LYS A 264 -38.02 15.99 -7.27
CA LYS A 264 -38.07 15.36 -5.94
C LYS A 264 -36.80 14.55 -5.63
N ASN A 265 -36.31 13.76 -6.58
CA ASN A 265 -35.13 12.91 -6.38
C ASN A 265 -33.86 13.76 -6.12
N ARG A 266 -33.75 14.96 -6.70
CA ARG A 266 -32.65 15.89 -6.44
C ARG A 266 -32.73 16.45 -5.01
N ILE A 267 -33.94 16.78 -4.54
CA ILE A 267 -34.20 17.25 -3.17
C ILE A 267 -33.93 16.14 -2.15
N ASP A 268 -34.44 14.93 -2.38
CA ASP A 268 -34.25 13.77 -1.50
C ASP A 268 -32.76 13.39 -1.41
N GLY A 269 -32.03 13.48 -2.53
CA GLY A 269 -30.58 13.30 -2.57
C GLY A 269 -29.82 14.37 -1.78
N PHE A 270 -30.28 15.62 -1.82
CA PHE A 270 -29.71 16.73 -1.07
C PHE A 270 -29.98 16.64 0.45
N ALA A 271 -31.19 16.22 0.84
CA ALA A 271 -31.59 16.11 2.24
C ALA A 271 -30.67 15.18 3.07
N ARG A 272 -29.93 14.28 2.41
CA ARG A 272 -28.97 13.35 3.04
C ARG A 272 -27.50 13.75 2.86
N VAL A 273 -27.20 14.97 2.39
CA VAL A 273 -25.82 15.42 2.09
C VAL A 273 -24.91 15.32 3.31
N ALA A 274 -25.36 15.73 4.49
CA ALA A 274 -24.53 15.74 5.70
C ALA A 274 -24.01 14.34 6.12
N ALA A 275 -24.68 13.26 5.71
CA ALA A 275 -24.29 11.89 6.03
C ALA A 275 -23.30 11.27 5.03
N ASN A 276 -22.92 11.99 3.97
CA ASN A 276 -22.05 11.49 2.91
C ASN A 276 -20.59 11.92 3.08
N THR A 277 -19.67 11.25 2.37
CA THR A 277 -18.26 11.67 2.26
C THR A 277 -18.13 13.01 1.52
N PRO A 278 -17.06 13.81 1.75
CA PRO A 278 -16.91 15.12 1.10
C PRO A 278 -17.02 15.08 -0.43
N ALA A 279 -16.44 14.07 -1.08
CA ALA A 279 -16.55 13.89 -2.53
C ALA A 279 -18.01 13.61 -2.98
N ALA A 280 -18.74 12.80 -2.22
CA ALA A 280 -20.15 12.54 -2.48
C ALA A 280 -21.03 13.76 -2.17
N GLN A 281 -20.68 14.57 -1.16
CA GLN A 281 -21.34 15.85 -0.88
C GLN A 281 -21.19 16.81 -2.06
N GLN A 282 -19.96 16.99 -2.56
CA GLN A 282 -19.68 17.82 -3.73
C GLN A 282 -20.45 17.34 -4.97
N ALA A 283 -20.48 16.03 -5.23
CA ALA A 283 -21.24 15.48 -6.35
C ALA A 283 -22.76 15.72 -6.22
N ARG A 284 -23.32 15.61 -5.01
CA ARG A 284 -24.74 15.88 -4.74
C ARG A 284 -25.08 17.37 -4.86
N LEU A 285 -24.18 18.25 -4.41
CA LEU A 285 -24.32 19.69 -4.60
C LEU A 285 -24.26 20.05 -6.08
N ALA A 286 -23.28 19.53 -6.81
CA ALA A 286 -23.21 19.69 -8.25
C ALA A 286 -24.51 19.22 -8.92
N ALA A 287 -25.06 18.07 -8.50
CA ALA A 287 -26.31 17.57 -9.04
C ALA A 287 -27.55 18.42 -8.70
N LEU A 288 -27.58 19.08 -7.54
CA LEU A 288 -28.65 20.01 -7.21
C LEU A 288 -28.62 21.27 -8.09
N PHE A 289 -27.42 21.69 -8.47
CA PHE A 289 -27.16 22.87 -9.28
C PHE A 289 -26.94 22.54 -10.77
N GLY A 290 -27.19 21.30 -11.22
CA GLY A 290 -26.97 20.95 -12.63
C GLY A 290 -25.50 21.07 -13.08
N LEU A 291 -24.54 21.13 -12.17
CA LEU A 291 -23.12 21.28 -12.46
C LEU A 291 -22.42 19.92 -12.59
N GLU A 292 -23.14 18.83 -12.90
CA GLU A 292 -22.58 17.46 -12.91
C GLU A 292 -21.46 17.31 -13.93
N GLU A 293 -21.64 17.84 -15.14
CA GLU A 293 -20.65 17.78 -16.21
C GLU A 293 -19.38 18.56 -15.83
N PHE A 294 -19.55 19.79 -15.35
CA PHE A 294 -18.44 20.63 -14.93
C PHE A 294 -17.72 20.05 -13.72
N ASN A 295 -18.46 19.51 -12.74
CA ASN A 295 -17.87 18.85 -11.58
C ASN A 295 -17.09 17.59 -11.98
N THR A 296 -17.60 16.82 -12.95
CA THR A 296 -16.89 15.67 -13.52
C THR A 296 -15.61 16.12 -14.23
N PHE A 297 -15.65 17.22 -14.97
CA PHE A 297 -14.47 17.82 -15.57
C PHE A 297 -13.45 18.25 -14.51
N ALA A 298 -13.84 19.05 -13.52
CA ALA A 298 -12.96 19.61 -12.51
C ALA A 298 -12.31 18.53 -11.60
N THR A 299 -13.04 17.45 -11.30
CA THR A 299 -12.53 16.36 -10.43
C THR A 299 -11.62 15.37 -11.15
N GLN A 300 -11.54 15.42 -12.49
CA GLN A 300 -10.73 14.51 -13.31
C GLN A 300 -9.35 15.08 -13.71
N PHE A 301 -8.81 16.01 -12.93
CA PHE A 301 -7.43 16.44 -13.07
C PHE A 301 -6.48 15.58 -12.23
N ASN A 302 -5.24 15.44 -12.69
CA ASN A 302 -4.20 14.74 -11.94
C ASN A 302 -3.70 15.61 -10.78
N GLU A 303 -3.46 15.01 -9.61
CA GLU A 303 -2.92 15.72 -8.44
C GLU A 303 -1.55 16.35 -8.70
N ASN A 304 -0.74 15.71 -9.56
CA ASN A 304 0.59 16.18 -9.90
C ASN A 304 0.92 15.92 -11.38
N LEU A 305 1.65 16.85 -12.00
CA LEU A 305 2.17 16.80 -13.37
C LEU A 305 3.68 16.50 -13.44
N ASP A 306 4.41 16.48 -12.32
CA ASP A 306 5.87 16.32 -12.25
C ASP A 306 6.37 15.10 -13.03
N SER A 307 5.64 13.98 -12.98
CA SER A 307 6.01 12.76 -13.69
C SER A 307 5.92 12.87 -15.22
N TYR A 308 5.19 13.85 -15.73
CA TYR A 308 4.98 14.09 -17.16
C TYR A 308 5.85 15.22 -17.71
N LEU A 309 6.43 16.05 -16.83
CA LEU A 309 7.28 17.18 -17.19
C LEU A 309 8.76 16.82 -16.97
N ASP A 310 9.61 17.17 -17.94
CA ASP A 310 11.05 16.97 -17.82
C ASP A 310 11.71 18.12 -17.02
N LEU A 311 11.51 18.13 -15.70
CA LEU A 311 12.01 19.19 -14.81
C LEU A 311 13.54 19.17 -14.62
N ALA A 312 14.20 18.05 -14.89
CA ALA A 312 15.64 17.87 -14.69
C ALA A 312 16.45 17.94 -15.98
N GLY A 313 15.79 17.89 -17.14
CA GLY A 313 16.40 17.86 -18.46
C GLY A 313 17.11 16.54 -18.75
N LYS A 314 16.49 15.64 -19.51
CA LYS A 314 17.07 14.35 -19.93
C LYS A 314 18.44 14.51 -20.58
N LYS A 315 18.63 15.56 -21.39
CA LYS A 315 19.93 15.88 -22.03
C LYS A 315 21.00 16.30 -21.01
N GLY A 316 20.62 17.00 -19.95
CA GLY A 316 21.54 17.40 -18.88
C GLY A 316 22.06 16.19 -18.10
N LYS A 317 21.17 15.23 -17.79
CA LYS A 317 21.55 13.96 -17.17
C LYS A 317 22.46 13.12 -18.07
N ASP A 318 22.09 12.93 -19.35
CA ASP A 318 22.92 12.18 -20.30
C ASP A 318 24.31 12.84 -20.47
N LEU A 319 24.37 14.16 -20.53
CA LEU A 319 25.64 14.90 -20.59
C LEU A 319 26.48 14.70 -19.32
N ALA A 320 25.86 14.73 -18.13
CA ALA A 320 26.55 14.50 -16.87
C ALA A 320 27.10 13.06 -16.77
N ASP A 321 26.32 12.06 -17.21
CA ASP A 321 26.74 10.66 -17.21
C ASP A 321 27.89 10.42 -18.20
N ARG A 322 27.82 11.00 -19.40
CA ARG A 322 28.92 10.96 -20.38
C ARG A 322 30.18 11.67 -19.86
N ALA A 323 30.02 12.83 -19.22
CA ALA A 323 31.14 13.56 -18.62
C ALA A 323 31.83 12.74 -17.52
N LYS A 324 31.07 11.99 -16.70
CA LYS A 324 31.61 11.07 -15.71
C LYS A 324 32.41 9.92 -16.36
N GLY A 325 31.91 9.36 -17.47
CA GLY A 325 32.63 8.35 -18.25
C GLY A 325 33.97 8.88 -18.76
N ILE A 326 33.98 10.08 -19.36
CA ILE A 326 35.19 10.74 -19.85
C ILE A 326 36.19 11.00 -18.71
N ALA A 327 35.72 11.48 -17.55
CA ALA A 327 36.55 11.70 -16.38
C ALA A 327 37.22 10.40 -15.88
N GLY A 328 36.47 9.28 -15.89
CA GLY A 328 37.01 7.97 -15.55
C GLY A 328 38.12 7.52 -16.51
N HIS A 329 37.92 7.67 -17.83
CA HIS A 329 38.97 7.36 -18.81
C HIS A 329 40.20 8.25 -18.65
N LYS A 330 40.01 9.54 -18.38
CA LYS A 330 41.11 10.48 -18.14
C LYS A 330 41.94 10.08 -16.92
N ALA A 331 41.30 9.73 -15.81
CA ALA A 331 41.99 9.26 -14.60
C ALA A 331 42.79 7.97 -14.83
N ILE A 332 42.27 7.05 -15.67
CA ILE A 332 43.03 5.85 -16.07
C ILE A 332 44.29 6.25 -16.83
N LEU A 333 44.17 7.14 -17.83
CA LEU A 333 45.31 7.60 -18.64
C LEU A 333 46.38 8.29 -17.78
N GLU A 334 45.97 9.14 -16.85
CA GLU A 334 46.88 9.83 -15.91
C GLU A 334 47.60 8.84 -14.97
N GLY A 335 46.96 7.72 -14.61
CA GLY A 335 47.56 6.69 -13.76
C GLY A 335 48.39 5.62 -14.50
N LEU A 336 48.36 5.57 -15.84
CA LEU A 336 49.15 4.59 -16.61
C LEU A 336 50.66 4.73 -16.43
N PRO A 337 51.26 5.95 -16.43
CA PRO A 337 52.70 6.11 -16.22
C PRO A 337 53.19 5.56 -14.87
N GLU A 338 52.42 5.78 -13.80
CA GLU A 338 52.76 5.25 -12.47
C GLU A 338 52.66 3.72 -12.44
N LYS A 339 51.62 3.15 -13.06
CA LYS A 339 51.48 1.69 -13.18
C LYS A 339 52.59 1.07 -14.00
N ALA A 340 53.03 1.73 -15.07
CA ALA A 340 54.16 1.30 -15.89
C ALA A 340 55.45 1.30 -15.06
N LYS A 341 55.78 2.40 -14.37
CA LYS A 341 56.94 2.45 -13.46
C LYS A 341 56.87 1.37 -12.37
N ALA A 342 55.71 1.18 -11.75
CA ALA A 342 55.53 0.13 -10.75
C ALA A 342 55.68 -1.29 -11.34
N ALA A 343 55.31 -1.51 -12.59
CA ALA A 343 55.53 -2.77 -13.29
C ALA A 343 57.02 -2.96 -13.63
N GLU A 344 57.71 -1.93 -14.08
CA GLU A 344 59.16 -1.93 -14.33
C GLU A 344 59.96 -2.23 -13.06
N THR A 345 59.66 -1.56 -11.93
CA THR A 345 60.31 -1.82 -10.64
C THR A 345 60.09 -3.27 -10.17
N ARG A 346 58.87 -3.80 -10.31
CA ARG A 346 58.58 -5.21 -10.00
C ARG A 346 59.33 -6.17 -10.92
N GLY A 347 59.41 -5.84 -12.21
CA GLY A 347 60.17 -6.60 -13.19
C GLY A 347 61.67 -6.65 -12.86
N ALA A 348 62.26 -5.50 -12.54
CA ALA A 348 63.66 -5.40 -12.11
C ALA A 348 63.93 -6.18 -10.82
N ALA A 349 63.03 -6.07 -9.83
CA ALA A 349 63.15 -6.84 -8.59
C ALA A 349 63.04 -8.36 -8.82
N LEU A 350 62.25 -8.79 -9.80
CA LEU A 350 62.15 -10.21 -10.16
C LEU A 350 63.42 -10.68 -10.89
N LEU A 351 63.95 -9.88 -11.82
CA LEU A 351 65.21 -10.16 -12.52
C LEU A 351 66.39 -10.28 -11.54
N ALA A 352 66.43 -9.45 -10.50
CA ALA A 352 67.47 -9.54 -9.46
C ALA A 352 67.48 -10.91 -8.72
N LYS A 353 66.33 -11.60 -8.64
CA LYS A 353 66.24 -12.94 -8.02
C LYS A 353 66.68 -14.06 -8.97
N TYR A 354 66.79 -13.79 -10.26
CA TYR A 354 67.15 -14.76 -11.30
C TYR A 354 68.29 -14.19 -12.17
N PRO A 355 69.53 -14.11 -11.64
CA PRO A 355 70.67 -13.49 -12.32
C PRO A 355 71.05 -14.16 -13.65
N GLU A 356 70.64 -15.41 -13.84
CA GLU A 356 70.85 -16.20 -15.06
C GLU A 356 69.96 -15.76 -16.24
N CYS A 357 68.94 -14.91 -16.01
CA CYS A 357 67.93 -14.54 -17.00
C CYS A 357 68.05 -13.05 -17.38
N LYS A 358 68.02 -12.74 -18.68
CA LYS A 358 68.15 -11.36 -19.20
C LYS A 358 66.81 -10.64 -19.35
N GLY A 359 65.69 -11.38 -19.35
CA GLY A 359 64.34 -10.81 -19.50
C GLY A 359 63.26 -11.61 -18.79
N LEU A 360 62.09 -10.97 -18.58
CA LEU A 360 60.94 -11.60 -17.91
C LEU A 360 60.40 -12.82 -18.68
N GLU A 361 60.45 -12.80 -20.01
CA GLU A 361 60.06 -13.93 -20.85
C GLU A 361 61.01 -15.12 -20.69
N GLU A 362 62.31 -14.88 -20.44
CA GLU A 362 63.27 -15.94 -20.15
C GLU A 362 63.04 -16.54 -18.76
N ILE A 363 62.69 -15.73 -17.75
CA ILE A 363 62.27 -16.23 -16.43
C ILE A 363 61.03 -17.13 -16.58
N LYS A 364 60.04 -16.69 -17.35
CA LYS A 364 58.82 -17.46 -17.62
C LYS A 364 59.14 -18.76 -18.34
N ALA A 365 59.99 -18.72 -19.36
CA ALA A 365 60.46 -19.90 -20.07
C ALA A 365 61.28 -20.85 -19.17
N ALA A 366 62.06 -20.34 -18.21
CA ALA A 366 62.82 -21.16 -17.26
C ALA A 366 61.90 -21.84 -16.22
N LEU A 367 60.85 -21.16 -15.77
CA LEU A 367 59.89 -21.70 -14.80
C LEU A 367 58.99 -22.77 -15.43
N ILE A 368 58.48 -22.52 -16.64
CA ILE A 368 57.48 -23.37 -17.31
C ILE A 368 58.14 -24.31 -18.34
N GLY A 369 59.39 -24.08 -18.72
CA GLY A 369 60.11 -24.83 -19.76
C GLY A 369 59.74 -24.40 -21.18
N PRO A 370 60.57 -24.72 -22.20
CA PRO A 370 60.19 -24.52 -23.59
C PRO A 370 58.91 -25.32 -23.89
N GLU A 371 57.93 -24.64 -24.49
CA GLU A 371 56.61 -25.16 -24.87
C GLU A 371 55.75 -25.73 -23.71
N GLY A 372 55.97 -25.28 -22.47
CA GLY A 372 55.09 -25.66 -21.37
C GLY A 372 55.38 -27.03 -20.75
N ASN A 373 56.55 -27.60 -21.02
CA ASN A 373 57.00 -28.90 -20.49
C ASN A 373 57.25 -28.95 -18.96
N GLY A 374 56.88 -27.88 -18.26
CA GLY A 374 56.87 -27.73 -16.81
C GLY A 374 58.20 -27.25 -16.19
N GLY A 375 59.31 -27.19 -16.93
CA GLY A 375 60.57 -26.56 -16.49
C GLY A 375 60.97 -26.83 -15.03
N LYS A 376 61.35 -25.77 -14.31
CA LYS A 376 61.63 -25.84 -12.86
C LYS A 376 60.39 -26.17 -12.02
N GLN A 377 59.17 -25.83 -12.47
CA GLN A 377 57.94 -26.18 -11.74
C GLN A 377 57.71 -27.70 -11.67
N LYS A 378 57.97 -28.43 -12.76
CA LYS A 378 57.88 -29.89 -12.80
C LYS A 378 58.96 -30.52 -11.94
N ALA A 379 60.18 -30.01 -11.98
CA ALA A 379 61.26 -30.46 -11.09
C ALA A 379 60.87 -30.29 -9.61
N ASN A 380 60.38 -29.11 -9.23
CA ASN A 380 59.91 -28.86 -7.87
C ASN A 380 58.70 -29.72 -7.49
N ASN A 381 57.71 -29.89 -8.37
CA ASN A 381 56.56 -30.75 -8.08
C ASN A 381 56.96 -32.23 -7.96
N THR A 382 57.95 -32.67 -8.74
CA THR A 382 58.52 -34.03 -8.63
C THR A 382 59.22 -34.20 -7.28
N GLU A 383 59.99 -33.19 -6.84
CA GLU A 383 60.65 -33.21 -5.54
C GLU A 383 59.66 -33.11 -4.36
N ILE A 384 58.61 -32.28 -4.47
CA ILE A 384 57.51 -32.25 -3.50
C ILE A 384 56.84 -33.62 -3.40
N GLY A 385 56.57 -34.26 -4.54
CA GLY A 385 56.04 -35.64 -4.56
C GLY A 385 57.00 -36.63 -3.90
N ARG A 386 58.31 -36.51 -4.14
CA ARG A 386 59.34 -37.33 -3.47
C ARG A 386 59.32 -37.13 -1.95
N LEU A 387 59.27 -35.87 -1.49
CA LEU A 387 59.21 -35.50 -0.07
C LEU A 387 57.91 -35.96 0.60
N GLN A 388 56.79 -35.91 -0.10
CA GLN A 388 55.49 -36.43 0.38
C GLN A 388 55.49 -37.97 0.50
N ASN A 389 56.30 -38.66 -0.30
CA ASN A 389 56.44 -40.12 -0.25
C ASN A 389 57.43 -40.59 0.83
N LEU A 390 58.19 -39.69 1.46
CA LEU A 390 58.88 -40.04 2.70
C LEU A 390 57.82 -40.24 3.78
N LYS A 391 57.82 -41.42 4.43
CA LYS A 391 56.94 -41.70 5.57
C LYS A 391 57.09 -40.58 6.60
N THR A 392 56.06 -39.75 6.76
CA THR A 392 55.92 -38.88 7.92
C THR A 392 55.91 -39.77 9.14
N VAL A 393 56.92 -39.66 10.00
CA VAL A 393 56.84 -40.23 11.34
C VAL A 393 55.61 -39.60 11.99
N THR A 394 54.61 -40.41 12.33
CA THR A 394 53.47 -39.98 13.14
C THR A 394 54.01 -39.59 14.51
N ASP A 395 54.33 -38.32 14.67
CA ASP A 395 54.44 -37.70 16.00
C ASP A 395 53.07 -37.87 16.66
N PRO A 396 52.94 -38.55 17.82
CA PRO A 396 51.64 -38.79 18.46
C PRO A 396 50.88 -37.52 18.82
N GLY A 397 51.49 -36.33 18.69
CA GLY A 397 50.90 -35.06 19.04
C GLY A 397 50.67 -34.95 20.55
N THR A 398 50.37 -33.73 21.00
CA THR A 398 50.07 -33.45 22.41
C THR A 398 48.69 -33.94 22.85
N ASP A 399 47.91 -34.52 21.95
CA ASP A 399 46.52 -34.90 22.20
C ASP A 399 46.40 -36.03 23.23
N GLY A 400 47.30 -37.02 23.20
CA GLY A 400 47.35 -38.07 24.22
C GLY A 400 47.67 -37.51 25.61
N ILE A 401 48.58 -36.55 25.68
CA ILE A 401 48.98 -35.89 26.93
C ILE A 401 47.82 -35.05 27.49
N LEU A 402 47.04 -34.38 26.63
CA LEU A 402 45.87 -33.62 27.03
C LEU A 402 44.76 -34.54 27.58
N ALA A 403 44.50 -35.66 26.92
CA ALA A 403 43.52 -36.64 27.38
C ALA A 403 43.89 -37.24 28.75
N ASP A 404 45.16 -37.56 28.95
CA ASP A 404 45.66 -38.06 30.23
C ASP A 404 45.56 -37.00 31.34
N ALA A 405 45.88 -35.73 31.02
CA ALA A 405 45.77 -34.62 31.97
C ALA A 405 44.32 -34.36 32.42
N ASP A 406 43.36 -34.39 31.49
CA ASP A 406 41.93 -34.26 31.79
C ASP A 406 41.43 -35.45 32.63
N GLY A 407 41.89 -36.67 32.33
CA GLY A 407 41.61 -37.85 33.14
C GLY A 407 42.09 -37.70 34.59
N LEU A 408 43.28 -37.15 34.77
CA LEU A 408 43.90 -36.95 36.08
C LEU A 408 43.14 -35.91 36.92
N LEU A 409 42.72 -34.80 36.31
CA LEU A 409 41.87 -33.79 36.97
C LEU A 409 40.54 -34.37 37.43
N ARG A 410 39.93 -35.24 36.62
CA ARG A 410 38.68 -35.91 36.98
C ARG A 410 38.85 -36.83 38.20
N LEU A 411 39.92 -37.63 38.23
CA LEU A 411 40.21 -38.53 39.36
C LEU A 411 40.46 -37.77 40.67
N ILE A 412 41.13 -36.61 40.62
CA ILE A 412 41.32 -35.75 41.80
C ILE A 412 39.98 -35.30 42.36
N LYS A 413 39.04 -34.93 41.48
CA LYS A 413 37.70 -34.50 41.89
C LYS A 413 36.89 -35.64 42.51
N GLU A 414 36.88 -36.81 41.89
CA GLU A 414 36.19 -38.00 42.41
C GLU A 414 36.75 -38.42 43.80
N LYS A 415 38.07 -38.29 44.01
CA LYS A 415 38.69 -38.52 45.31
C LYS A 415 38.18 -37.54 46.37
N ALA A 416 38.16 -36.24 46.06
CA ALA A 416 37.72 -35.21 47.00
C ALA A 416 36.24 -35.42 47.42
N GLU A 417 35.37 -35.73 46.46
CA GLU A 417 33.96 -36.03 46.73
C GLU A 417 33.81 -37.28 47.61
N SER A 418 34.62 -38.31 47.40
CA SER A 418 34.61 -39.53 48.23
C SER A 418 35.12 -39.30 49.65
N GLU A 419 36.16 -38.48 49.82
CA GLU A 419 36.68 -38.09 51.14
C GLU A 419 35.65 -37.26 51.93
N GLU A 420 34.97 -36.33 51.27
CA GLU A 420 33.90 -35.54 51.89
C GLU A 420 32.72 -36.42 52.32
N PHE A 421 32.31 -37.36 51.47
CA PHE A 421 31.28 -38.35 51.80
C PHE A 421 31.67 -39.17 53.04
N LEU A 422 32.89 -39.71 53.10
CA LEU A 422 33.34 -40.49 54.26
C LEU A 422 33.40 -39.68 55.56
N ASN A 423 33.83 -38.42 55.49
CA ASN A 423 33.88 -37.55 56.67
C ASN A 423 32.47 -37.30 57.25
N GLN A 424 31.43 -37.22 56.42
CA GLN A 424 30.05 -37.05 56.90
C GLN A 424 29.53 -38.25 57.72
N PHE A 425 29.98 -39.47 57.43
CA PHE A 425 29.58 -40.67 58.19
C PHE A 425 30.41 -40.90 59.45
N LYS A 426 31.61 -40.32 59.52
CA LYS A 426 32.48 -40.44 60.70
C LYS A 426 31.82 -39.87 61.95
N ASP A 427 31.09 -38.76 61.82
CA ASP A 427 30.44 -38.07 62.94
C ASP A 427 29.07 -38.71 63.32
N GLN A 428 28.54 -39.64 62.52
CA GLN A 428 27.28 -40.34 62.78
C GLN A 428 27.46 -41.66 63.57
N LEU A 429 28.69 -42.14 63.73
CA LEU A 429 28.99 -43.36 64.51
C LEU A 429 29.23 -43.01 65.99
N SER A 430 28.14 -42.89 66.74
CA SER A 430 28.17 -42.87 68.21
C SER A 430 28.42 -44.29 68.73
N LEU A 431 29.68 -44.61 69.07
CA LEU A 431 30.05 -45.89 69.70
C LEU A 431 29.31 -46.13 71.04
N ARG A 432 28.83 -45.04 71.66
CA ARG A 432 28.04 -45.09 72.89
C ARG A 432 26.65 -45.67 72.67
N ASP A 433 25.95 -45.25 71.62
CA ASP A 433 24.62 -45.80 71.30
C ASP A 433 24.70 -47.28 70.90
N LEU A 434 25.80 -47.69 70.26
CA LEU A 434 26.06 -49.11 69.96
C LEU A 434 26.28 -49.91 71.25
N TYR A 435 27.05 -49.37 72.21
CA TYR A 435 27.28 -50.02 73.50
C TYR A 435 25.99 -50.13 74.34
N ASP A 436 25.20 -49.05 74.40
CA ASP A 436 23.92 -49.04 75.10
C ASP A 436 22.91 -50.04 74.48
N ALA A 437 22.91 -50.19 73.15
CA ALA A 437 22.11 -51.21 72.46
C ALA A 437 22.56 -52.65 72.78
N ILE A 438 23.86 -52.89 72.96
CA ILE A 438 24.39 -54.20 73.37
C ILE A 438 23.97 -54.51 74.81
N LEU A 439 24.07 -53.54 75.74
CA LEU A 439 23.59 -53.71 77.11
C LEU A 439 22.09 -53.99 77.19
N GLY A 440 21.27 -53.30 76.39
CA GLY A 440 19.81 -53.52 76.33
C GLY A 440 19.40 -54.93 75.87
N ASN A 441 20.23 -55.62 75.09
CA ASN A 441 19.96 -57.02 74.71
C ASN A 441 20.04 -57.99 75.90
N ARG A 442 20.68 -57.61 77.01
CA ARG A 442 20.79 -58.46 78.20
C ARG A 442 19.44 -58.73 78.86
N GLU A 443 18.59 -57.71 78.98
CA GLU A 443 17.25 -57.85 79.56
C GLU A 443 16.34 -58.73 78.70
N ARG A 444 16.55 -58.72 77.38
CA ARG A 444 15.70 -59.47 76.44
C ARG A 444 16.12 -60.92 76.24
N PHE A 445 17.41 -61.22 76.35
CA PHE A 445 17.96 -62.54 76.04
C PHE A 445 18.81 -63.04 77.20
N GLU A 446 18.19 -63.35 78.34
CA GLU A 446 18.88 -63.75 79.57
C GLU A 446 19.93 -64.85 79.37
N ASN A 447 19.50 -66.08 79.09
CA ASN A 447 20.36 -67.25 78.93
C ASN A 447 20.43 -67.72 77.46
N LYS A 448 20.18 -66.82 76.50
CA LYS A 448 20.17 -67.14 75.07
C LYS A 448 21.01 -66.15 74.29
N CYS A 449 21.76 -66.62 73.31
CA CYS A 449 22.56 -65.78 72.44
C CYS A 449 21.65 -64.90 71.56
N PRO A 450 21.78 -63.56 71.53
CA PRO A 450 20.92 -62.71 70.71
C PRO A 450 21.03 -62.98 69.19
N ALA A 451 22.17 -63.49 68.72
CA ALA A 451 22.40 -63.71 67.29
C ALA A 451 21.82 -65.04 66.77
N CYS A 452 21.95 -66.12 67.54
CA CYS A 452 21.55 -67.47 67.11
C CYS A 452 20.57 -68.17 68.07
N SER A 453 20.10 -67.48 69.11
CA SER A 453 19.16 -67.96 70.15
C SER A 453 19.57 -69.21 70.91
N SER A 454 20.83 -69.64 70.78
CA SER A 454 21.37 -70.82 71.46
C SER A 454 21.55 -70.54 72.95
N GLU A 455 21.26 -71.53 73.79
CA GLU A 455 21.40 -71.42 75.25
C GLU A 455 22.86 -71.25 75.66
N LEU A 456 23.14 -70.25 76.51
CA LEU A 456 24.51 -69.90 76.90
C LEU A 456 25.00 -70.72 78.10
N TYR A 457 24.12 -71.09 79.02
CA TYR A 457 24.41 -71.90 80.22
C TYR A 457 23.43 -73.07 80.33
N ARG A 458 23.94 -74.28 80.54
CA ARG A 458 23.14 -75.46 80.92
C ARG A 458 23.68 -76.02 82.23
N ASP A 459 22.77 -76.28 83.17
CA ASP A 459 23.09 -76.81 84.51
C ASP A 459 24.22 -76.04 85.24
N GLY A 460 24.24 -74.71 85.06
CA GLY A 460 25.22 -73.82 85.68
C GLY A 460 26.59 -73.76 85.00
N GLN A 461 26.84 -74.55 83.94
CA GLN A 461 28.08 -74.51 83.16
C GLN A 461 27.87 -73.84 81.80
N LEU A 462 28.88 -73.07 81.38
CA LEU A 462 28.87 -72.35 80.10
C LEU A 462 28.88 -73.36 78.95
N ALA A 463 27.82 -73.34 78.13
CA ALA A 463 27.59 -74.28 77.05
C ALA A 463 28.22 -73.85 75.71
N VAL A 464 28.79 -72.64 75.66
CA VAL A 464 29.49 -72.11 74.48
C VAL A 464 30.99 -71.92 74.76
N PRO A 465 31.87 -72.04 73.74
CA PRO A 465 33.33 -72.07 73.95
C PRO A 465 33.91 -70.81 74.60
N VAL A 466 33.28 -69.65 74.39
CA VAL A 466 33.68 -68.36 74.94
C VAL A 466 32.43 -67.67 75.43
N ASP A 467 32.46 -67.18 76.67
CA ASP A 467 31.34 -66.43 77.24
C ASP A 467 31.21 -65.11 76.45
N PRO A 468 30.13 -64.90 75.68
CA PRO A 468 29.93 -63.66 74.94
C PRO A 468 29.84 -62.43 75.87
N ARG A 469 29.60 -62.66 77.17
CA ARG A 469 29.53 -61.64 78.23
C ARG A 469 30.78 -61.60 79.11
N ARG A 470 31.88 -62.20 78.66
CA ARG A 470 33.14 -62.23 79.43
C ARG A 470 33.63 -60.82 79.80
N CYS A 471 33.71 -59.92 78.84
CA CYS A 471 34.19 -58.55 79.07
C CYS A 471 33.29 -57.77 80.05
N GLU A 472 31.97 -58.03 80.03
CA GLU A 472 31.02 -57.40 80.96
C GLU A 472 31.13 -57.94 82.40
N ARG A 473 31.57 -59.19 82.60
CA ARG A 473 31.84 -59.73 83.95
C ARG A 473 33.12 -59.16 84.54
N GLU A 474 34.17 -59.03 83.72
CA GLU A 474 35.47 -58.52 84.16
C GLU A 474 35.39 -57.07 84.69
N GLU A 475 34.41 -56.25 84.23
CA GLU A 475 34.16 -54.91 84.79
C GLU A 475 33.38 -54.90 86.12
N ARG A 476 32.54 -55.90 86.44
CA ARG A 476 31.82 -55.98 87.74
C ARG A 476 32.73 -56.42 88.89
N ASP A 477 33.79 -57.15 88.60
CA ASP A 477 34.79 -57.58 89.59
C ASP A 477 35.96 -56.57 89.73
N GLY A 478 35.74 -55.31 89.34
CA GLY A 478 36.64 -54.20 89.68
C GLY A 478 37.92 -54.14 88.86
N GLY A 479 37.93 -54.68 87.64
CA GLY A 479 39.00 -54.51 86.67
C GLY A 479 38.71 -53.37 85.71
N ASN A 480 39.45 -52.27 85.83
CA ASN A 480 39.51 -51.16 84.87
C ASN A 480 39.75 -51.68 83.44
N ALA A 481 38.72 -51.78 82.61
CA ALA A 481 38.87 -51.97 81.18
C ALA A 481 38.97 -50.59 80.52
N SER A 482 40.16 -50.27 80.02
CA SER A 482 40.41 -49.08 79.22
C SER A 482 39.89 -49.30 77.80
N TYR A 483 39.00 -48.42 77.35
CA TYR A 483 38.70 -48.19 75.94
C TYR A 483 39.23 -46.82 75.52
#